data_AF-A0A6A3J6G5-F1
#
_entry.id   AF-A0A6A3J6G5-F1
#
_cell.length_a   1.000
_cell.length_b   1.000
_cell.length_c   1.000
_cell.angle_alpha   90.00
_cell.angle_beta   90.00
_cell.angle_gamma   90.00
#
_symmetry.space_group_name_H-M   'P 1'
#
loop_
_entity.id
_entity.type
_entity.pdbx_description
1 polymer ?
#
loop_
_entity_poly.entity_id
_entity_poly.type
_entity_poly.pdbx_seq_one_letter_code
_entity_poly.pdbx_strand_id
1 'polypeptide(L)'
;MVNLFCGIVGVAGPAFVVDIDAEKTVGHLRKAIKTDNEDIKCPPRNLKLFLAKKGDAWLTEADVMKGVSDTTGLKPLDNTGAPLHLYDLSKKKLKF
;
A
#
# COMPACT_ATOMS: atom_id res chain seq x y z
N MET A 1 -2.30 -1.65 -15.60
CA MET A 1 -3.32 -1.40 -14.57
C MET A 1 -3.49 -2.57 -13.61
N VAL A 2 -3.39 -2.33 -12.31
CA VAL A 2 -3.57 -3.25 -11.18
C VAL A 2 -4.40 -2.55 -10.11
N ASN A 3 -5.11 -3.34 -9.30
CA ASN A 3 -5.91 -2.84 -8.19
C ASN A 3 -5.18 -3.22 -6.90
N LEU A 4 -4.72 -2.22 -6.16
CA LEU A 4 -4.03 -2.40 -4.89
C LEU A 4 -4.99 -2.17 -3.74
N PHE A 5 -4.99 -3.07 -2.77
CA PHE A 5 -5.80 -2.96 -1.56
C PHE A 5 -4.95 -2.42 -0.43
N CYS A 6 -5.35 -1.26 0.09
CA CYS A 6 -4.56 -0.46 1.01
C CYS A 6 -5.30 -0.30 2.33
N GLY A 7 -4.62 -0.55 3.45
CA GLY A 7 -5.09 -0.24 4.80
C GLY A 7 -4.36 0.96 5.40
N ILE A 8 -4.97 1.64 6.37
CA ILE A 8 -4.34 2.71 7.14
C ILE A 8 -3.84 2.13 8.46
N VAL A 9 -2.53 2.21 8.71
CA VAL A 9 -1.93 1.74 9.96
C VAL A 9 -2.47 2.54 11.14
N GLY A 10 -2.80 1.85 12.24
CA GLY A 10 -3.38 2.45 13.45
C GLY A 10 -4.87 2.79 13.35
N VAL A 11 -5.52 2.52 12.20
CA VAL A 11 -6.96 2.70 12.02
C VAL A 11 -7.59 1.35 11.71
N ALA A 12 -8.55 0.93 12.52
CA ALA A 12 -9.38 -0.24 12.22
C ALA A 12 -10.41 0.14 11.16
N GLY A 13 -10.46 -0.61 10.06
CA GLY A 13 -11.40 -0.33 8.97
C GLY A 13 -11.14 -1.14 7.71
N PRO A 14 -12.05 -1.06 6.73
CA PRO A 14 -11.90 -1.76 5.46
C PRO A 14 -10.69 -1.24 4.69
N ALA A 15 -10.06 -2.13 3.92
CA ALA A 15 -9.09 -1.71 2.93
C ALA A 15 -9.79 -0.90 1.82
N PHE A 16 -9.11 0.12 1.29
CA PHE A 16 -9.56 0.87 0.13
C PHE A 16 -8.77 0.44 -1.12
N VAL A 17 -9.41 0.57 -2.28
CA VAL A 17 -8.83 0.18 -3.57
C VAL A 17 -8.12 1.38 -4.19
N VAL A 18 -6.95 1.12 -4.78
CA VAL A 18 -6.21 2.11 -5.56
C VAL A 18 -5.86 1.51 -6.90
N ASP A 19 -6.30 2.16 -7.98
CA ASP A 19 -6.03 1.73 -9.34
C ASP A 19 -4.78 2.41 -9.89
N ILE A 20 -3.78 1.61 -10.30
CA ILE A 20 -2.51 2.14 -10.79
C ILE A 20 -1.90 1.25 -11.87
N ASP A 21 -1.06 1.79 -12.76
CA ASP A 21 -0.26 0.92 -13.63
C ASP A 21 0.90 0.27 -12.86
N ALA A 22 1.12 -1.03 -13.07
CA ALA A 22 2.19 -1.80 -12.43
C ALA A 22 3.59 -1.34 -12.88
N GLU A 23 3.68 -0.66 -14.03
CA GLU A 23 4.91 -0.03 -14.51
C GLU A 23 5.20 1.31 -13.84
N LYS A 24 4.25 1.87 -13.07
CA LYS A 24 4.48 3.10 -12.32
C LYS A 24 5.41 2.86 -11.13
N THR A 25 5.83 3.97 -10.53
CA THR A 25 6.73 4.01 -9.38
C THR A 25 5.98 4.21 -8.07
N VAL A 26 6.67 4.01 -6.95
CA VAL A 26 6.16 4.33 -5.60
C VAL A 26 5.68 5.78 -5.50
N GLY A 27 6.36 6.73 -6.15
CA GLY A 27 5.93 8.14 -6.17
C GLY A 27 4.57 8.36 -6.84
N HIS A 28 4.24 7.58 -7.87
CA HIS A 28 2.93 7.61 -8.48
C HIS A 28 1.87 6.97 -7.57
N LEU A 29 2.22 5.88 -6.88
CA LEU A 29 1.33 5.24 -5.91
C LEU A 29 0.93 6.20 -4.79
N ARG A 30 1.89 6.96 -4.24
CA ARG A 30 1.60 7.97 -3.22
C ARG A 30 0.63 9.05 -3.72
N LYS A 31 0.69 9.42 -5.00
CA LYS A 31 -0.25 10.36 -5.62
C LYS A 31 -1.64 9.74 -5.79
N ALA A 32 -1.70 8.52 -6.32
CA ALA A 32 -2.95 7.79 -6.52
C ALA A 32 -3.72 7.59 -5.20
N ILE A 33 -3.03 7.14 -4.14
CA ILE A 33 -3.62 7.00 -2.80
C ILE A 33 -4.24 8.31 -2.31
N LYS A 34 -3.58 9.45 -2.54
CA LYS A 34 -4.09 10.75 -2.11
C LYS A 34 -5.31 11.21 -2.91
N THR A 35 -5.38 10.82 -4.18
CA THR A 35 -6.52 11.09 -5.06
C THR A 35 -7.72 10.24 -4.69
N ASP A 36 -7.49 8.96 -4.37
CA ASP A 36 -8.57 7.98 -4.11
C ASP A 36 -9.04 8.00 -2.66
N ASN A 37 -8.29 8.63 -1.75
CA ASN A 37 -8.63 8.72 -0.32
C ASN A 37 -8.47 10.17 0.22
N GLU A 38 -9.61 10.79 0.53
CA GLU A 38 -9.67 12.17 1.02
C GLU A 38 -9.21 12.32 2.49
N ASP A 39 -9.31 11.26 3.30
CA ASP A 39 -8.95 11.28 4.73
C ASP A 39 -7.46 11.55 4.95
N ILE A 40 -6.64 11.21 3.95
CA ILE A 40 -5.19 11.42 3.96
C ILE A 40 -4.89 12.90 3.68
N LYS A 41 -4.73 13.73 4.71
CA LYS A 41 -4.54 15.20 4.52
C LYS A 41 -3.10 15.64 4.19
N CYS A 42 -2.11 14.77 4.38
CA CYS A 42 -0.71 15.15 4.18
C CYS A 42 -0.31 15.16 2.69
N PRO A 43 0.75 15.91 2.31
CA PRO A 43 1.30 15.85 0.96
C PRO A 43 1.72 14.42 0.57
N PRO A 44 1.54 14.01 -0.70
CA PRO A 44 1.93 12.66 -1.15
C PRO A 44 3.38 12.28 -0.82
N ARG A 45 4.29 13.25 -0.87
CA ARG A 45 5.72 13.03 -0.53
C ARG A 45 5.93 12.60 0.93
N ASN A 46 5.03 12.96 1.84
CA ASN A 46 5.10 12.64 3.26
C ASN A 46 4.47 11.28 3.59
N LEU A 47 3.77 10.65 2.63
CA LEU A 47 3.19 9.32 2.85
C LEU A 47 4.30 8.27 2.97
N LYS A 48 4.23 7.53 4.07
CA LYS A 48 5.04 6.33 4.28
C LYS A 48 4.19 5.13 3.93
N LEU A 49 4.64 4.39 2.91
CA LEU A 49 3.98 3.18 2.46
C LEU A 49 4.82 1.98 2.89
N PHE A 50 4.14 0.89 3.24
CA PHE A 50 4.76 -0.35 3.66
C PHE A 50 4.09 -1.50 2.90
N LEU A 51 4.88 -2.52 2.56
CA LEU A 51 4.34 -3.74 2.01
C LEU A 51 3.60 -4.47 3.13
N ALA A 52 2.32 -4.83 2.89
CA ALA A 52 1.50 -5.61 3.81
C ALA A 52 1.92 -7.09 3.84
N LYS A 53 3.22 -7.34 3.92
CA LYS A 53 3.83 -8.67 3.94
C LYS A 53 4.79 -8.74 5.12
N LYS A 54 4.52 -9.66 6.05
CA LYS A 54 5.35 -9.92 7.22
C LYS A 54 6.10 -11.23 7.00
N GLY A 55 7.40 -11.13 6.75
CA GLY A 55 8.19 -12.26 6.25
C GLY A 55 7.66 -12.73 4.89
N ASP A 56 7.16 -13.97 4.84
CA ASP A 56 6.60 -14.55 3.62
C ASP A 56 5.07 -14.54 3.51
N ALA A 57 4.37 -14.12 4.57
CA ALA A 57 2.92 -14.07 4.60
C ALA A 57 2.38 -12.65 4.34
N TRP A 58 1.35 -12.55 3.49
CA TRP A 58 0.59 -11.31 3.32
C TRP A 58 -0.40 -11.14 4.47
N LEU A 59 -0.64 -9.89 4.88
CA LEU A 59 -1.74 -9.56 5.77
C LEU A 59 -3.06 -9.78 5.05
N THR A 60 -4.05 -10.27 5.78
CA THR A 60 -5.39 -10.51 5.26
C THR A 60 -6.28 -9.28 5.43
N GLU A 61 -7.39 -9.22 4.70
CA GLU A 61 -8.42 -8.22 4.95
C GLU A 61 -8.90 -8.20 6.41
N ALA A 62 -8.99 -9.37 7.07
CA ALA A 62 -9.35 -9.47 8.48
C ALA A 62 -8.32 -8.79 9.40
N ASP A 63 -7.03 -8.83 9.06
CA ASP A 63 -5.98 -8.14 9.81
C ASP A 63 -6.08 -6.62 9.63
N VAL A 64 -6.38 -6.16 8.41
CA VAL A 64 -6.61 -4.74 8.12
C VAL A 64 -7.86 -4.22 8.86
N MET A 65 -8.95 -5.00 8.85
CA MET A 65 -10.19 -4.69 9.55
C MET A 65 -10.01 -4.56 11.07
N LYS A 66 -9.17 -5.41 11.68
CA LYS A 66 -8.82 -5.32 13.10
C LYS A 66 -7.92 -4.12 13.42
N GLY A 67 -7.33 -3.51 12.41
CA GLY A 67 -6.32 -2.46 12.53
C GLY A 67 -4.94 -3.05 12.74
N VAL A 68 -3.99 -2.64 11.90
CA VAL A 68 -2.58 -2.99 12.04
C VAL A 68 -1.95 -2.01 13.02
N SER A 69 -1.49 -2.49 14.18
CA SER A 69 -1.04 -1.64 15.29
C SER A 69 0.32 -0.99 15.08
N ASP A 70 1.22 -1.63 14.32
CA ASP A 70 2.55 -1.11 14.01
C ASP A 70 3.04 -1.52 12.62
N THR A 71 4.19 -1.00 12.21
CA THR A 71 4.85 -1.35 10.95
C THR A 71 6.04 -2.29 11.15
N THR A 72 6.15 -2.91 12.33
CA THR A 72 7.31 -3.73 12.71
C THR A 72 7.38 -4.98 11.85
N GLY A 73 8.49 -5.14 11.14
CA GLY A 73 8.70 -6.26 10.22
C GLY A 73 8.04 -6.10 8.85
N LEU A 74 7.42 -4.94 8.56
CA LEU A 74 6.95 -4.61 7.21
C LEU A 74 8.05 -3.91 6.42
N LYS A 75 8.17 -4.24 5.14
CA LYS A 75 9.15 -3.62 4.24
C LYS A 75 8.68 -2.22 3.82
N PRO A 76 9.44 -1.14 4.07
CA PRO A 76 9.08 0.19 3.60
C PRO A 76 9.21 0.31 2.07
N LEU A 77 8.33 1.11 1.46
CA LEU A 77 8.43 1.58 0.08
C LEU A 77 8.99 3.02 0.09
N ASP A 78 10.28 3.12 0.37
CA ASP A 78 11.02 4.37 0.57
C ASP A 78 11.54 4.97 -0.75
N ASN A 79 11.93 4.13 -1.71
CA ASN A 79 12.44 4.58 -2.99
C ASN A 79 11.32 5.07 -3.92
N THR A 80 11.17 6.40 -4.01
CA THR A 80 10.15 7.07 -4.84
C THR A 80 10.23 6.71 -6.33
N GLY A 81 11.45 6.45 -6.84
CA GLY A 81 11.70 6.10 -8.23
C GLY A 81 11.57 4.61 -8.54
N ALA A 82 11.48 3.76 -7.51
CA ALA A 82 11.41 2.32 -7.72
C ALA A 82 10.08 1.93 -8.37
N PRO A 83 10.13 1.16 -9.48
CA PRO A 83 8.94 0.55 -10.07
C PRO A 83 8.23 -0.39 -9.09
N LEU A 84 6.89 -0.42 -9.14
CA LEU A 84 6.07 -1.24 -8.24
C LEU A 84 6.34 -2.75 -8.41
N HIS A 85 6.65 -3.21 -9.62
CA HIS A 85 6.94 -4.63 -9.88
C HIS A 85 8.16 -5.16 -9.10
N LEU A 86 9.10 -4.30 -8.68
CA LEU A 86 10.24 -4.70 -7.84
C LEU A 86 9.84 -5.09 -6.42
N TYR A 87 8.64 -4.70 -5.99
CA TYR A 87 8.07 -5.05 -4.69
C TYR A 87 7.03 -6.17 -4.81
N ASP A 88 7.08 -6.95 -5.89
CA ASP A 88 6.09 -7.99 -6.22
C ASP A 88 4.65 -7.45 -6.39
N LEU A 89 4.46 -6.13 -6.48
CA LEU A 89 3.16 -5.47 -6.70
C LEU A 89 2.79 -5.46 -8.19
N SER A 90 2.73 -6.64 -8.80
CA SER A 90 2.37 -6.85 -10.20
C SER A 90 1.04 -7.60 -10.33
N LYS A 91 0.38 -7.48 -11.49
CA LYS A 91 -0.92 -8.12 -11.80
C LYS A 91 -1.04 -9.58 -11.36
N LYS A 92 0.05 -10.36 -11.43
CA LYS A 92 0.05 -11.80 -11.15
C LYS A 92 0.10 -12.17 -9.66
N LYS A 93 0.49 -11.24 -8.78
CA LYS A 93 0.82 -11.54 -7.38
C LYS A 93 -0.04 -10.83 -6.34
N LEU A 94 -0.97 -9.98 -6.77
CA LEU A 94 -1.89 -9.32 -5.87
C LEU A 94 -2.91 -10.34 -5.35
N LYS A 95 -2.86 -10.56 -4.03
CA LYS A 95 -3.81 -11.36 -3.26
C LYS A 95 -4.39 -10.47 -2.17
N PHE A 96 -5.62 -10.78 -1.78
CA PHE A 96 -6.26 -10.28 -0.58
C PHE A 96 -6.04 -11.24 0.59
#